data_AF-A0A1E5FZA6-F1
#
_entry.id   AF-A0A1E5FZA6-F1
#
_cell.length_a   1.000
_cell.length_b   1.000
_cell.length_c   1.000
_cell.angle_alpha   90.00
_cell.angle_beta   90.00
_cell.angle_gamma   90.00
#
_symmetry.space_group_name_H-M   'P 1'
#
loop_
_entity.id
_entity.type
_entity.pdbx_description
1 polymer ?
#
loop_
_entity_poly.entity_id
_entity_poly.type
_entity_poly.pdbx_seq_one_letter_code
_entity_poly.pdbx_strand_id
1 'polypeptide(L)'
;MLQRLQSIFQNTFFTAFVLFVILVISLASAISAVILLPTSIGEEPQTLFLDEMYYFSSLELGTFDYLDIEYTQGGFIVPAYTRSGSVKGVSLIGDASYYFYPDDSGFRDQGELTELYMPINEEQLAMLLLRTEFTEITSRNQLISADNETISLEESADLFDDIRHQASALMLQKPEMYISIHLFGYKRLYLPDANIAMAMLITSEGDRLVYNENSTITLYDSQTSEQLFQSTHPFIEYGYPPDNLLLYALITLSLLLFSAIIVVWLLTVDLDEHKRVQELVKHIEYPHWLIALALLLYFITQFLIMPYSISDYWVPVLIACNYLLIILVFCKNSYEREYIGLTFKHWGHAISSALLLGFFFQMLGSFNIPTSFNIESYTDLLSMFLIAFFFYALINEIIFRGIIQNYIERLTTTWIAIIGTAGIVALINYIINQYIYNMAHIEVLLQSFLIAPVGSVVLSLLYVRTRSLLASSLLATLLIILPRILVF
;
A
#
# COMPACT_ATOMS: atom_id res chain seq x y z
N MET A 1 -12.37 18.81 -45.12
CA MET A 1 -11.55 17.74 -44.50
C MET A 1 -11.83 17.61 -43.01
N LEU A 2 -11.73 18.69 -42.22
CA LEU A 2 -12.08 18.72 -40.78
C LEU A 2 -13.51 18.21 -40.45
N GLN A 3 -14.54 18.60 -41.21
CA GLN A 3 -15.91 18.10 -40.99
C GLN A 3 -16.07 16.59 -41.25
N ARG A 4 -15.34 16.03 -42.23
CA ARG A 4 -15.34 14.57 -42.49
C ARG A 4 -14.59 13.82 -41.39
N LEU A 5 -13.49 14.37 -40.88
CA LEU A 5 -12.78 13.83 -39.72
C LEU A 5 -13.70 13.84 -38.49
N GLN A 6 -14.40 14.94 -38.23
CA GLN A 6 -15.38 15.02 -37.14
C GLN A 6 -16.49 13.97 -37.26
N SER A 7 -17.05 13.75 -38.46
CA SER A 7 -18.09 12.72 -38.64
C SER A 7 -17.57 11.29 -38.42
N ILE A 8 -16.29 11.04 -38.68
CA ILE A 8 -15.67 9.72 -38.42
C ILE A 8 -15.48 9.50 -36.91
N PHE A 9 -15.02 10.53 -36.17
CA PHE A 9 -14.88 10.46 -34.70
C PHE A 9 -16.20 10.55 -33.93
N GLN A 10 -17.30 10.94 -34.60
CA GLN A 10 -18.65 10.83 -34.05
C GLN A 10 -19.20 9.40 -34.09
N ASN A 11 -18.57 8.49 -34.84
CA ASN A 11 -18.96 7.09 -34.82
C ASN A 11 -18.41 6.42 -33.55
N THR A 12 -19.31 6.13 -32.61
CA THR A 12 -19.01 5.47 -31.32
C THR A 12 -18.16 4.21 -31.50
N PHE A 13 -18.43 3.40 -32.53
CA PHE A 13 -17.66 2.18 -32.82
C PHE A 13 -16.22 2.49 -33.22
N PHE A 14 -16.02 3.47 -34.09
CA PHE A 14 -14.67 3.86 -34.52
C PHE A 14 -13.87 4.44 -33.35
N THR A 15 -14.49 5.29 -32.53
CA THR A 15 -13.85 5.86 -31.33
C THR A 15 -13.51 4.78 -30.32
N ALA A 16 -14.40 3.83 -30.06
CA ALA A 16 -14.13 2.69 -29.19
C ALA A 16 -12.98 1.82 -29.72
N PHE A 17 -12.93 1.56 -31.03
CA PHE A 17 -11.84 0.81 -31.65
C PHE A 17 -10.49 1.51 -31.50
N VAL A 18 -10.43 2.83 -31.77
CA VAL A 18 -9.19 3.61 -31.59
C VAL A 18 -8.75 3.61 -30.13
N LEU A 19 -9.67 3.84 -29.19
CA LEU A 19 -9.38 3.77 -27.76
C LEU A 19 -8.86 2.39 -27.35
N PHE A 20 -9.45 1.31 -27.87
CA PHE A 20 -8.98 -0.05 -27.62
C PHE A 20 -7.55 -0.28 -28.10
N VAL A 21 -7.20 0.18 -29.31
CA VAL A 21 -5.82 0.07 -29.83
C VAL A 21 -4.84 0.83 -28.94
N ILE A 22 -5.19 2.06 -28.53
CA ILE A 22 -4.34 2.87 -27.63
C ILE A 22 -4.21 2.18 -26.26
N LEU A 23 -5.28 1.58 -25.73
CA LEU A 23 -5.26 0.83 -24.48
C LEU A 23 -4.27 -0.34 -24.54
N VAL A 24 -4.32 -1.14 -25.62
CA VAL A 24 -3.41 -2.28 -25.81
C VAL A 24 -1.94 -1.81 -25.85
N ILE A 25 -1.65 -0.73 -26.59
CA ILE A 25 -0.30 -0.16 -26.66
C ILE A 25 0.16 0.35 -25.29
N SER A 26 -0.72 1.06 -24.57
CA SER A 26 -0.43 1.61 -23.24
C SER A 26 -0.16 0.51 -22.22
N LEU A 27 -0.99 -0.54 -22.19
CA LEU A 27 -0.80 -1.70 -21.32
C LEU A 27 0.47 -2.47 -21.66
N ALA A 28 0.73 -2.74 -22.94
CA ALA A 28 1.97 -3.40 -23.37
C ALA A 28 3.22 -2.59 -22.97
N SER A 29 3.14 -1.26 -23.05
CA SER A 29 4.23 -0.38 -22.61
C SER A 29 4.40 -0.40 -21.09
N ALA A 30 3.31 -0.38 -20.32
CA ALA A 30 3.37 -0.50 -18.86
C ALA A 30 3.95 -1.84 -18.42
N ILE A 31 3.50 -2.95 -19.01
CA ILE A 31 4.02 -4.30 -18.75
C ILE A 31 5.51 -4.37 -19.10
N SER A 32 5.90 -3.81 -20.25
CA SER A 32 7.31 -3.75 -20.65
C SER A 32 8.15 -2.93 -19.67
N ALA A 33 7.62 -1.80 -19.18
CA ALA A 33 8.30 -0.99 -18.16
C ALA A 33 8.51 -1.79 -16.86
N VAL A 34 7.52 -2.55 -16.40
CA VAL A 34 7.66 -3.40 -15.21
C VAL A 34 8.66 -4.52 -15.41
N ILE A 35 8.65 -5.19 -16.57
CA ILE A 35 9.61 -6.26 -16.88
C ILE A 35 11.04 -5.73 -16.94
N LEU A 36 11.24 -4.55 -17.55
CA LEU A 36 12.56 -3.94 -17.69
C LEU A 36 13.05 -3.27 -16.40
N LEU A 37 12.12 -2.86 -15.52
CA LEU A 37 12.39 -2.17 -14.27
C LEU A 37 11.56 -2.84 -13.15
N PRO A 38 11.95 -4.03 -12.67
CA PRO A 38 11.18 -4.76 -11.66
C PRO A 38 11.03 -3.98 -10.34
N THR A 39 11.97 -3.07 -10.06
CA THR A 39 11.93 -2.14 -8.92
C THR A 39 10.96 -0.98 -9.09
N SER A 40 10.19 -0.88 -10.18
CA SER A 40 9.30 0.28 -10.43
C SER A 40 7.99 0.25 -9.65
N ILE A 41 7.56 -0.92 -9.16
CA ILE A 41 6.26 -1.10 -8.49
C ILE A 41 6.38 -1.84 -7.16
N GLY A 42 7.51 -2.49 -6.91
CA GLY A 42 7.73 -3.30 -5.72
C GLY A 42 7.04 -4.67 -5.83
N GLU A 43 7.41 -5.55 -4.89
CA GLU A 43 6.86 -6.89 -4.75
C GLU A 43 5.65 -6.89 -3.81
N GLU A 44 4.70 -7.78 -4.05
CA GLU A 44 3.63 -8.03 -3.09
C GLU A 44 4.19 -8.76 -1.85
N PRO A 45 3.76 -8.41 -0.62
CA PRO A 45 4.09 -9.17 0.57
C PRO A 45 3.70 -10.63 0.39
N GLN A 46 4.69 -11.52 0.46
CA GLN A 46 4.45 -12.95 0.35
C GLN A 46 4.22 -13.53 1.74
N THR A 47 3.31 -14.50 1.82
CA THR A 47 3.18 -15.32 3.03
C THR A 47 4.45 -16.13 3.20
N LEU A 48 5.07 -16.01 4.37
CA LEU A 48 6.32 -16.68 4.72
C LEU A 48 6.03 -17.91 5.59
N PHE A 49 6.79 -18.97 5.35
CA PHE A 49 6.73 -20.26 6.03
C PHE A 49 8.03 -20.44 6.81
N LEU A 50 7.91 -20.82 8.08
CA LEU A 50 9.02 -20.97 9.01
C LEU A 50 9.22 -22.46 9.31
N ASP A 51 9.40 -23.27 8.27
CA ASP A 51 9.34 -24.73 8.39
C ASP A 51 10.61 -25.34 8.99
N GLU A 52 11.75 -24.64 8.87
CA GLU A 52 13.05 -25.10 9.32
C GLU A 52 13.58 -24.20 10.45
N MET A 53 14.40 -24.80 11.31
CA MET A 53 15.05 -24.13 12.43
C MET A 53 16.39 -24.80 12.70
N TYR A 54 17.41 -24.00 13.00
CA TYR A 54 18.74 -24.49 13.33
C TYR A 54 19.17 -23.94 14.68
N TYR A 55 19.73 -24.77 15.54
CA TYR A 55 20.36 -24.32 16.77
C TYR A 55 21.86 -24.16 16.57
N PHE A 56 22.44 -23.12 17.14
CA PHE A 56 23.89 -22.90 17.20
C PHE A 56 24.32 -22.63 18.64
N SER A 57 25.56 -23.03 18.97
CA SER A 57 26.14 -22.83 20.30
C SER A 57 26.83 -21.46 20.45
N SER A 58 27.40 -20.95 19.36
CA SER A 58 27.95 -19.59 19.27
C SER A 58 27.90 -19.12 17.82
N LEU A 59 27.73 -17.81 17.62
CA LEU A 59 27.66 -17.20 16.30
C LEU A 59 28.21 -15.77 16.37
N GLU A 60 29.21 -15.48 15.55
CA GLU A 60 29.75 -14.14 15.33
C GLU A 60 29.37 -13.69 13.91
N LEU A 61 28.62 -12.59 13.82
CA LEU A 61 28.16 -12.01 12.57
C LEU A 61 28.98 -10.77 12.25
N GLY A 62 30.03 -10.95 11.45
CA GLY A 62 30.75 -9.88 10.77
C GLY A 62 30.31 -9.75 9.31
N THR A 63 29.01 -9.78 9.05
CA THR A 63 28.45 -9.61 7.69
C THR A 63 28.21 -8.16 7.30
N PHE A 64 28.23 -7.25 8.28
CA PHE A 64 28.09 -5.81 8.10
C PHE A 64 29.46 -5.16 8.29
N ASP A 65 29.77 -4.06 7.59
CA ASP A 65 31.11 -3.46 7.73
C ASP A 65 31.25 -2.68 9.05
N TYR A 66 30.13 -2.24 9.65
CA TYR A 66 30.14 -1.37 10.85
C TYR A 66 29.32 -1.89 12.04
N LEU A 67 28.67 -3.04 11.90
CA LEU A 67 27.82 -3.65 12.93
C LEU A 67 28.26 -5.09 13.17
N ASP A 68 28.88 -5.35 14.30
CA ASP A 68 29.23 -6.70 14.71
C ASP A 68 28.25 -7.20 15.77
N ILE A 69 27.84 -8.46 15.63
CA ILE A 69 26.88 -9.11 16.53
C ILE A 69 27.45 -10.44 17.00
N GLU A 70 27.46 -10.64 18.31
CA GLU A 70 28.03 -11.82 18.96
C GLU A 70 26.99 -12.53 19.83
N TYR A 71 26.67 -13.78 19.48
CA TYR A 71 25.90 -14.71 20.29
C TYR A 71 26.85 -15.67 21.01
N THR A 72 26.97 -15.52 22.33
CA THR A 72 27.90 -16.34 23.15
C THR A 72 27.21 -17.48 23.91
N GLN A 73 25.89 -17.43 24.05
CA GLN A 73 25.09 -18.41 24.80
C GLN A 73 24.27 -19.35 23.88
N GLY A 74 24.54 -19.29 22.58
CA GLY A 74 23.78 -19.98 21.55
C GLY A 74 22.45 -19.32 21.23
N GLY A 75 21.75 -19.89 20.26
CA GLY A 75 20.50 -19.33 19.76
C GLY A 75 19.93 -20.13 18.60
N PHE A 76 18.91 -19.58 17.96
CA PHE A 76 18.17 -20.24 16.89
C PHE A 76 18.20 -19.41 15.61
N ILE A 77 18.48 -20.07 14.50
CA ILE A 77 18.32 -19.54 13.14
C ILE A 77 17.00 -20.04 12.59
N VAL A 78 16.09 -19.12 12.27
CA VAL A 78 14.78 -19.43 11.70
C VAL A 78 14.68 -18.78 10.32
N PRO A 79 15.00 -19.51 9.23
CA PRO A 79 14.79 -19.02 7.88
C PRO A 79 13.29 -18.86 7.56
N ALA A 80 13.00 -17.85 6.74
CA ALA A 80 11.67 -17.61 6.21
C ALA A 80 11.60 -17.88 4.72
N TYR A 81 10.81 -18.90 4.38
CA TYR A 81 10.61 -19.37 3.02
C TYR A 81 9.32 -18.84 2.42
N THR A 82 9.37 -18.58 1.13
CA THR A 82 8.19 -18.34 0.30
C THR A 82 7.53 -19.65 -0.08
N ARG A 83 6.28 -19.62 -0.57
CA ARG A 83 5.61 -20.82 -1.10
C ARG A 83 6.38 -21.52 -2.23
N SER A 84 7.20 -20.77 -2.97
CA SER A 84 8.07 -21.32 -4.02
C SER A 84 9.36 -21.94 -3.48
N GLY A 85 9.60 -21.90 -2.17
CA GLY A 85 10.80 -22.43 -1.52
C GLY A 85 11.98 -21.46 -1.46
N SER A 86 11.85 -20.23 -1.97
CA SER A 86 12.93 -19.24 -1.88
C SER A 86 13.00 -18.58 -0.50
N VAL A 87 14.21 -18.40 0.04
CA VAL A 87 14.47 -17.68 1.30
C VAL A 87 14.30 -16.17 1.08
N LYS A 88 13.58 -15.49 1.99
CA LYS A 88 13.39 -14.03 1.97
C LYS A 88 13.93 -13.33 3.22
N GLY A 89 14.51 -14.08 4.15
CA GLY A 89 15.19 -13.56 5.33
C GLY A 89 15.32 -14.61 6.42
N VAL A 90 15.98 -14.22 7.50
CA VAL A 90 16.28 -15.06 8.65
C VAL A 90 16.03 -14.27 9.92
N SER A 91 15.34 -14.91 10.88
CA SER A 91 15.31 -14.44 12.26
C SER A 91 16.34 -15.21 13.07
N LEU A 92 17.14 -14.50 13.87
CA LEU A 92 18.01 -15.06 14.88
C LEU A 92 17.43 -14.72 16.26
N ILE A 93 17.18 -15.75 17.06
CA ILE A 93 16.54 -15.62 18.38
C ILE A 93 17.50 -16.15 19.43
N GLY A 94 17.87 -15.30 20.38
CA GLY A 94 18.82 -15.61 21.46
C GLY A 94 19.51 -14.37 21.99
N ASP A 95 20.11 -14.49 23.17
CA ASP A 95 20.82 -13.38 23.79
C ASP A 95 22.16 -13.12 23.07
N ALA A 96 22.33 -11.91 22.59
CA ALA A 96 23.53 -11.45 21.91
C ALA A 96 23.93 -10.05 22.36
N SER A 97 25.16 -9.67 22.04
CA SER A 97 25.64 -8.29 22.13
C SER A 97 25.84 -7.74 20.72
N TYR A 98 25.44 -6.50 20.50
CA TYR A 98 25.80 -5.78 19.28
C TYR A 98 26.80 -4.67 19.58
N TYR A 99 27.66 -4.41 18.60
CA TYR A 99 28.62 -3.32 18.63
C TYR A 99 28.55 -2.58 17.30
N PHE A 100 28.14 -1.31 17.35
CA PHE A 100 28.05 -0.44 16.20
C PHE A 100 29.14 0.64 16.26
N TYR A 101 30.10 0.56 15.35
CA TYR A 101 31.26 1.45 15.29
C TYR A 101 31.55 1.91 13.86
N PRO A 102 30.80 2.91 13.37
CA PRO A 102 31.12 3.52 12.09
C PRO A 102 32.49 4.21 12.16
N ASP A 103 33.45 3.71 11.38
CA ASP A 103 34.82 4.22 11.32
C ASP A 103 34.83 5.74 11.07
N ASP A 104 35.79 6.44 11.68
CA ASP A 104 36.01 7.88 11.58
C ASP A 104 34.91 8.83 12.12
N SER A 105 33.77 8.33 12.59
CA SER A 105 32.68 9.18 13.11
C SER A 105 32.81 9.58 14.58
N GLY A 106 33.55 8.80 15.37
CA GLY A 106 33.60 8.92 16.84
C GLY A 106 32.31 8.49 17.56
N PHE A 107 31.25 8.14 16.83
CA PHE A 107 30.03 7.57 17.37
C PHE A 107 30.26 6.09 17.67
N ARG A 108 29.76 5.64 18.82
CA ARG A 108 29.77 4.23 19.22
C ARG A 108 28.49 3.94 19.95
N ASP A 109 27.83 2.87 19.54
CA ASP A 109 26.67 2.34 20.22
C ASP A 109 26.87 0.84 20.49
N GLN A 110 26.42 0.38 21.64
CA GLN A 110 26.54 -1.01 22.04
C GLN A 110 25.42 -1.37 23.01
N GLY A 111 24.94 -2.60 22.92
CA GLY A 111 23.90 -3.08 23.81
C GLY A 111 23.67 -4.57 23.67
N GLU A 112 22.69 -5.05 24.42
CA GLU A 112 22.22 -6.42 24.36
C GLU A 112 21.00 -6.52 23.44
N LEU A 113 20.94 -7.59 22.66
CA LEU A 113 19.83 -7.90 21.77
C LEU A 113 19.31 -9.30 22.06
N THR A 114 18.01 -9.49 21.84
CA THR A 114 17.32 -10.77 22.01
C THR A 114 16.87 -11.36 20.68
N GLU A 115 16.61 -10.50 19.70
CA GLU A 115 16.15 -10.90 18.37
C GLU A 115 16.83 -10.05 17.28
N LEU A 116 17.17 -10.70 16.17
CA LEU A 116 17.71 -10.05 14.98
C LEU A 116 16.99 -10.57 13.74
N TYR A 117 16.50 -9.67 12.89
CA TYR A 117 15.99 -10.01 11.57
C TYR A 117 16.91 -9.49 10.47
N MET A 118 17.30 -10.36 9.56
CA MET A 118 18.11 -10.02 8.39
C MET A 118 17.42 -10.46 7.10
N PRO A 119 17.23 -9.56 6.12
CA PRO A 119 16.70 -9.92 4.83
C PRO A 119 17.81 -10.48 3.94
N ILE A 120 18.02 -11.78 4.03
CA ILE A 120 19.01 -12.51 3.24
C ILE A 120 18.37 -13.42 2.20
N ASN A 121 19.12 -13.71 1.13
CA ASN A 121 18.75 -14.69 0.11
C ASN A 121 19.27 -16.10 0.46
N GLU A 122 18.96 -17.08 -0.39
CA GLU A 122 19.32 -18.49 -0.17
C GLU A 122 20.84 -18.73 -0.13
N GLU A 123 21.61 -18.02 -0.97
CA GLU A 123 23.07 -18.11 -0.99
C GLU A 123 23.70 -17.56 0.30
N GLN A 124 23.20 -16.41 0.77
CA GLN A 124 23.62 -15.80 2.02
C GLN A 124 23.25 -16.66 3.24
N LEU A 125 22.08 -17.30 3.24
CA LEU A 125 21.72 -18.28 4.27
C LEU A 125 22.69 -19.47 4.25
N ALA A 126 22.98 -20.03 3.08
CA ALA A 126 23.93 -21.14 2.98
C ALA A 126 25.32 -20.73 3.51
N MET A 127 25.78 -19.51 3.20
CA MET A 127 27.03 -18.98 3.72
C MET A 127 27.02 -18.80 5.25
N LEU A 128 25.91 -18.32 5.81
CA LEU A 128 25.72 -18.21 7.26
C LEU A 128 25.80 -19.59 7.92
N LEU A 129 25.07 -20.57 7.38
CA LEU A 129 25.06 -21.94 7.89
C LEU A 129 26.44 -22.61 7.77
N LEU A 130 27.18 -22.39 6.68
CA LEU A 130 28.52 -22.94 6.50
C LEU A 130 29.56 -22.38 7.48
N ARG A 131 29.37 -21.15 7.97
CA ARG A 131 30.25 -20.49 8.94
C ARG A 131 29.94 -20.85 10.39
N THR A 132 28.79 -21.49 10.63
CA THR A 132 28.28 -21.73 11.97
C THR A 132 28.27 -23.23 12.26
N GLU A 133 28.71 -23.62 13.45
CA GLU A 133 28.44 -24.99 13.92
C GLU A 133 26.97 -25.07 14.36
N PHE A 134 26.13 -25.68 13.52
CA PHE A 134 24.69 -25.77 13.77
C PHE A 134 24.19 -27.22 13.83
N THR A 135 23.07 -27.38 14.53
CA THR A 135 22.27 -28.61 14.52
C THR A 135 20.90 -28.30 13.93
N GLU A 136 20.55 -28.97 12.82
CA GLU A 136 19.23 -28.83 12.21
C GLU A 136 18.15 -29.48 13.09
N ILE A 137 17.09 -28.73 13.35
CA ILE A 137 15.94 -29.18 14.13
C ILE A 137 14.81 -29.53 13.15
N THR A 138 14.91 -30.70 12.51
CA THR A 138 13.87 -31.20 11.59
C THR A 138 12.61 -31.71 12.30
N SER A 139 12.68 -32.00 13.60
CA SER A 139 11.53 -32.48 14.38
C SER A 139 11.63 -32.12 15.86
N ARG A 140 10.47 -32.05 16.53
CA ARG A 140 10.27 -31.72 17.97
C ARG A 140 11.18 -32.49 18.95
N ASN A 141 11.82 -33.58 18.51
CA ASN A 141 12.56 -34.52 19.34
C ASN A 141 14.07 -34.60 19.03
N GLN A 142 14.64 -33.70 18.22
CA GLN A 142 16.00 -33.85 17.66
C GLN A 142 17.07 -32.86 18.16
N LEU A 143 16.83 -32.13 19.25
CA LEU A 143 17.89 -31.39 19.94
C LEU A 143 18.77 -32.36 20.76
N ILE A 144 19.65 -33.10 20.08
CA ILE A 144 20.76 -33.82 20.70
C ILE A 144 22.02 -33.05 20.32
N SER A 145 22.60 -32.36 21.29
CA SER A 145 23.81 -31.54 21.11
C SER A 145 25.04 -32.41 20.79
N ALA A 146 26.02 -31.79 20.11
CA ALA A 146 27.29 -32.41 19.73
C ALA A 146 28.16 -32.87 20.92
N ASP A 147 27.80 -32.50 22.16
CA ASP A 147 28.56 -32.79 23.38
C ASP A 147 27.98 -33.92 24.26
N ASN A 148 26.97 -34.68 23.79
CA ASN A 148 26.31 -35.75 24.56
C ASN A 148 25.66 -35.31 25.89
N GLU A 149 25.59 -34.01 26.19
CA GLU A 149 24.73 -33.49 27.25
C GLU A 149 23.30 -33.42 26.72
N THR A 150 22.52 -34.45 27.06
CA THR A 150 21.08 -34.47 26.82
C THR A 150 20.42 -33.35 27.62
N ILE A 151 20.14 -32.22 26.97
CA ILE A 151 19.17 -31.26 27.47
C ILE A 151 17.82 -31.98 27.41
N SER A 152 17.34 -32.49 28.55
CA SER A 152 16.06 -33.20 28.63
C SER A 152 14.92 -32.20 28.49
N LEU A 153 14.61 -31.83 27.26
CA LEU A 153 13.47 -30.97 26.98
C LEU A 153 12.18 -31.81 26.91
N GLU A 154 11.65 -32.23 28.05
CA GLU A 154 10.19 -32.47 28.15
C GLU A 154 9.41 -31.13 28.08
N GLU A 155 10.11 -29.99 28.18
CA GLU A 155 9.65 -28.60 27.93
C GLU A 155 9.91 -28.11 26.47
N SER A 156 10.43 -28.96 25.56
CA SER A 156 10.81 -28.56 24.16
C SER A 156 9.64 -28.18 23.28
N ALA A 157 8.49 -28.75 23.58
CA ALA A 157 7.27 -28.58 22.81
C ALA A 157 6.85 -27.11 22.76
N ASP A 158 6.89 -26.45 23.91
CA ASP A 158 6.50 -25.06 24.07
C ASP A 158 7.62 -24.14 23.56
N LEU A 159 8.89 -24.45 23.84
CA LEU A 159 10.02 -23.64 23.38
C LEU A 159 10.10 -23.50 21.85
N PHE A 160 9.88 -24.58 21.09
CA PHE A 160 9.92 -24.51 19.62
C PHE A 160 8.78 -23.65 19.06
N ASP A 161 7.57 -23.83 19.60
CA ASP A 161 6.41 -23.07 19.19
C ASP A 161 6.56 -21.59 19.59
N ASP A 162 7.17 -21.31 20.75
CA ASP A 162 7.50 -19.96 21.22
C ASP A 162 8.53 -19.28 20.32
N ILE A 163 9.64 -19.94 19.97
CA ILE A 163 10.65 -19.39 19.06
C ILE A 163 10.05 -19.13 17.68
N ARG A 164 9.25 -20.07 17.16
CA ARG A 164 8.57 -19.88 15.87
C ARG A 164 7.59 -18.73 15.95
N HIS A 165 6.87 -18.57 17.07
CA HIS A 165 5.96 -17.47 17.28
C HIS A 165 6.72 -16.13 17.33
N GLN A 166 7.83 -16.05 18.06
CA GLN A 166 8.72 -14.87 18.10
C GLN A 166 9.25 -14.53 16.71
N ALA A 167 9.83 -15.49 16.00
CA ALA A 167 10.31 -15.31 14.63
C ALA A 167 9.18 -14.85 13.69
N SER A 168 7.96 -15.39 13.85
CA SER A 168 6.80 -14.95 13.07
C SER A 168 6.40 -13.52 13.38
N ALA A 169 6.44 -13.12 14.66
CA ALA A 169 6.12 -11.77 15.11
C ALA A 169 7.14 -10.74 14.61
N LEU A 170 8.42 -11.11 14.56
CA LEU A 170 9.48 -10.29 13.98
C LEU A 170 9.33 -10.15 12.47
N MET A 171 8.99 -11.24 11.76
CA MET A 171 8.74 -11.23 10.31
C MET A 171 7.52 -10.39 9.93
N LEU A 172 6.52 -10.25 10.82
CA LEU A 172 5.40 -9.32 10.61
C LEU A 172 5.82 -7.84 10.69
N GLN A 173 6.94 -7.54 11.35
CA GLN A 173 7.52 -6.20 11.49
C GLN A 173 8.48 -5.84 10.35
N LYS A 174 8.95 -6.83 9.55
CA LYS A 174 9.74 -6.65 8.31
C LYS A 174 9.33 -5.44 7.45
N PRO A 175 8.03 -5.14 7.22
CA PRO A 175 7.64 -3.99 6.41
C PRO A 175 8.11 -2.63 6.93
N GLU A 176 8.55 -2.52 8.19
CA GLU A 176 9.12 -1.29 8.76
C GLU A 176 10.53 -0.98 8.23
N MET A 177 11.24 -1.99 7.69
CA MET A 177 12.58 -1.80 7.10
C MET A 177 12.53 -1.36 5.64
N TYR A 178 11.39 -1.50 4.97
CA TYR A 178 11.28 -1.23 3.54
C TYR A 178 10.34 -0.09 3.24
N ILE A 179 10.64 0.57 2.13
CA ILE A 179 9.69 1.46 1.50
C ILE A 179 8.50 0.63 1.02
N SER A 180 7.34 1.04 1.47
CA SER A 180 6.07 0.43 1.16
C SER A 180 5.11 1.44 0.52
N ILE A 181 4.46 1.03 -0.55
CA ILE A 181 3.39 1.81 -1.16
C ILE A 181 2.09 1.01 -1.18
N HIS A 182 0.97 1.71 -1.11
CA HIS A 182 -0.34 1.08 -1.26
C HIS A 182 -0.87 1.37 -2.66
N LEU A 183 -0.80 0.38 -3.55
CA LEU A 183 -1.27 0.48 -4.91
C LEU A 183 -2.62 -0.24 -5.06
N PHE A 184 -3.70 0.55 -5.22
CA PHE A 184 -5.08 0.04 -5.37
C PHE A 184 -5.53 -0.96 -4.29
N GLY A 185 -5.02 -0.77 -3.07
CA GLY A 185 -5.33 -1.58 -1.90
C GLY A 185 -4.35 -2.72 -1.61
N TYR A 186 -3.38 -2.97 -2.50
CA TYR A 186 -2.25 -3.89 -2.21
C TYR A 186 -1.08 -3.10 -1.64
N LYS A 187 -0.54 -3.57 -0.52
CA LYS A 187 0.79 -3.12 -0.06
C LYS A 187 1.83 -3.70 -1.01
N ARG A 188 2.78 -2.88 -1.45
CA ARG A 188 3.92 -3.29 -2.28
C ARG A 188 5.19 -2.86 -1.58
N LEU A 189 6.15 -3.76 -1.47
CA LEU A 189 7.42 -3.56 -0.78
C LEU A 189 8.52 -3.46 -1.82
N TYR A 190 9.36 -2.43 -1.71
CA TYR A 190 10.58 -2.36 -2.49
C TYR A 190 11.67 -3.10 -1.73
N LEU A 191 12.10 -4.25 -2.22
CA LEU A 191 13.19 -4.98 -1.58
C LEU A 191 14.54 -4.35 -1.95
N PRO A 192 15.51 -4.34 -1.03
CA PRO A 192 16.88 -3.94 -1.34
C PRO A 192 17.53 -4.93 -2.32
N ASP A 193 18.60 -4.47 -2.98
CA ASP A 193 19.47 -5.36 -3.76
C ASP A 193 20.28 -6.26 -2.82
N ALA A 194 20.76 -7.40 -3.30
CA ALA A 194 21.49 -8.39 -2.51
C ALA A 194 22.80 -7.85 -1.90
N ASN A 195 23.32 -6.73 -2.43
CA ASN A 195 24.54 -6.07 -1.96
C ASN A 195 24.29 -5.06 -0.83
N ILE A 196 23.05 -4.85 -0.42
CA ILE A 196 22.67 -3.89 0.62
C ILE A 196 22.41 -4.64 1.90
N ALA A 197 23.20 -4.36 2.92
CA ALA A 197 23.04 -5.03 4.20
C ALA A 197 22.03 -4.25 5.06
N MET A 198 21.06 -4.99 5.62
CA MET A 198 20.03 -4.44 6.49
C MET A 198 19.81 -5.38 7.67
N ALA A 199 19.48 -4.81 8.82
CA ALA A 199 19.13 -5.57 10.01
C ALA A 199 18.09 -4.82 10.84
N MET A 200 17.18 -5.57 11.45
CA MET A 200 16.33 -5.08 12.54
C MET A 200 16.74 -5.79 13.81
N LEU A 201 17.18 -5.00 14.79
CA LEU A 201 17.63 -5.46 16.10
C LEU A 201 16.54 -5.15 17.13
N ILE A 202 16.17 -6.15 17.92
CA ILE A 202 15.32 -5.97 19.10
C ILE A 202 16.22 -6.03 20.33
N THR A 203 16.33 -4.91 21.04
CA THR A 203 17.19 -4.82 22.24
C THR A 203 16.54 -5.56 23.41
N SER A 204 17.32 -5.90 24.43
CA SER A 204 16.78 -6.48 25.67
C SER A 204 15.83 -5.53 26.41
N GLU A 205 15.91 -4.22 26.15
CA GLU A 205 14.99 -3.19 26.67
C GLU A 205 13.68 -3.09 25.87
N GLY A 206 13.61 -3.76 24.70
CA GLY A 206 12.46 -3.76 23.80
C GLY A 206 12.46 -2.66 22.75
N ASP A 207 13.58 -1.94 22.60
CA ASP A 207 13.77 -0.97 21.52
C ASP A 207 13.94 -1.69 20.19
N ARG A 208 13.60 -1.01 19.10
CA ARG A 208 13.66 -1.56 17.75
C ARG A 208 14.59 -0.72 16.89
N LEU A 209 15.81 -1.19 16.73
CA LEU A 209 16.81 -0.48 15.95
C LEU A 209 16.83 -1.05 14.53
N VAL A 210 16.71 -0.19 13.53
CA VAL A 210 16.88 -0.56 12.13
C VAL A 210 18.22 -0.04 11.65
N TYR A 211 19.06 -0.97 11.25
CA TYR A 211 20.36 -0.74 10.65
C TYR A 211 20.27 -0.92 9.13
N ASN A 212 20.73 0.09 8.38
CA ASN A 212 20.88 -0.01 6.94
C ASN A 212 22.29 0.43 6.53
N GLU A 213 22.90 -0.38 5.68
CA GLU A 213 24.23 -0.16 5.12
C GLU A 213 24.14 -0.17 3.60
N ASN A 214 24.12 1.02 3.02
CA ASN A 214 24.10 1.25 1.58
C ASN A 214 25.08 2.38 1.23
N SER A 215 24.75 3.28 0.29
CA SER A 215 25.52 4.52 0.12
C SER A 215 25.59 5.40 1.36
N THR A 216 24.67 5.21 2.30
CA THR A 216 24.71 5.75 3.65
C THR A 216 24.58 4.64 4.69
N ILE A 217 25.26 4.82 5.81
CA ILE A 217 25.15 3.98 7.00
C ILE A 217 24.19 4.68 7.93
N THR A 218 23.04 4.07 8.21
CA THR A 218 22.02 4.63 9.09
C THR A 218 21.66 3.66 10.19
N LEU A 219 21.51 4.20 11.40
CA LEU A 219 20.89 3.54 12.53
C LEU A 219 19.75 4.44 13.02
N TYR A 220 18.54 3.90 13.11
CA TYR A 220 17.38 4.65 13.64
C TYR A 220 16.47 3.74 14.45
N ASP A 221 15.75 4.33 15.39
CA ASP A 221 14.74 3.63 16.18
C ASP A 221 13.40 3.64 15.43
N SER A 222 12.87 2.46 15.10
CA SER A 222 11.63 2.32 14.35
C SER A 222 10.38 2.73 15.14
N GLN A 223 10.44 2.69 16.48
CA GLN A 223 9.31 3.07 17.33
C GLN A 223 9.14 4.58 17.39
N THR A 224 10.23 5.32 17.57
CA THR A 224 10.23 6.79 17.66
C THR A 224 10.41 7.47 16.30
N SER A 225 10.86 6.72 15.28
CA SER A 225 11.34 7.25 14.00
C SER A 225 12.49 8.25 14.16
N GLU A 226 13.24 8.18 15.28
CA GLU A 226 14.39 9.03 15.54
C GLU A 226 15.64 8.44 14.88
N GLN A 227 16.29 9.25 14.05
CA GLN A 227 17.54 8.87 13.41
C GLN A 227 18.72 9.07 14.37
N LEU A 228 19.27 7.97 14.86
CA LEU A 228 20.37 7.96 15.83
C LEU A 228 21.72 8.25 15.16
N PHE A 229 21.92 7.73 13.95
CA PHE A 229 23.16 7.89 13.21
C PHE A 229 22.95 7.98 11.70
N GLN A 230 23.79 8.79 11.03
CA GLN A 230 23.93 8.82 9.58
C GLN A 230 25.34 9.18 9.16
N SER A 231 25.94 8.36 8.30
CA SER A 231 27.19 8.70 7.59
C SER A 231 27.13 8.21 6.15
N THR A 232 28.02 8.73 5.30
CA THR A 232 28.17 8.23 3.92
C THR A 232 29.14 7.05 3.92
N HIS A 233 28.80 5.98 3.21
CA HIS A 233 29.66 4.82 3.10
C HIS A 233 30.83 5.11 2.15
N PRO A 234 32.08 4.76 2.49
CA PRO A 234 33.25 5.06 1.65
C PRO A 234 33.36 4.26 0.34
N PHE A 235 32.64 3.14 0.20
CA PHE A 235 32.83 2.16 -0.88
C PHE A 235 31.56 1.80 -1.64
N ILE A 236 30.39 1.86 -0.98
CA ILE A 236 29.11 1.58 -1.62
C ILE A 236 28.57 2.86 -2.23
N GLU A 237 28.40 2.89 -3.55
CA GLU A 237 27.85 4.05 -4.26
C GLU A 237 26.33 3.97 -4.44
N TYR A 238 25.76 2.76 -4.38
CA TYR A 238 24.33 2.54 -4.64
C TYR A 238 23.52 2.65 -3.36
N GLY A 239 22.54 3.55 -3.35
CA GLY A 239 21.62 3.74 -2.23
C GLY A 239 20.37 2.86 -2.32
N TYR A 240 19.77 2.59 -1.17
CA TYR A 240 18.37 2.18 -1.07
C TYR A 240 17.58 3.32 -0.42
N PRO A 241 16.43 3.74 -1.00
CA PRO A 241 15.86 3.29 -2.26
C PRO A 241 16.76 3.61 -3.47
N PRO A 242 16.58 2.91 -4.61
CA PRO A 242 17.25 3.27 -5.84
C PRO A 242 17.00 4.74 -6.21
N ASP A 243 18.02 5.49 -6.61
CA ASP A 243 17.92 6.94 -6.91
C ASP A 243 16.81 7.27 -7.92
N ASN A 244 16.58 6.36 -8.88
CA ASN A 244 15.59 6.52 -9.94
C ASN A 244 14.22 5.90 -9.60
N LEU A 245 14.01 5.41 -8.38
CA LEU A 245 12.78 4.75 -7.96
C LEU A 245 11.56 5.64 -8.26
N LEU A 246 11.61 6.91 -7.86
CA LEU A 246 10.50 7.84 -8.05
C LEU A 246 10.21 8.05 -9.54
N LEU A 247 11.26 8.19 -10.37
CA LEU A 247 11.11 8.35 -11.82
C LEU A 247 10.47 7.11 -12.45
N TYR A 248 10.92 5.91 -12.08
CA TYR A 248 10.39 4.66 -12.61
C TYR A 248 8.95 4.39 -12.16
N ALA A 249 8.65 4.64 -10.89
CA ALA A 249 7.30 4.58 -10.36
C ALA A 249 6.39 5.59 -11.08
N LEU A 250 6.86 6.82 -11.31
CA LEU A 250 6.11 7.86 -12.01
C LEU A 250 5.81 7.46 -13.46
N ILE A 251 6.79 6.98 -14.21
CA ILE A 251 6.59 6.52 -15.60
C ILE A 251 5.55 5.41 -15.63
N THR A 252 5.72 4.40 -14.79
CA THR A 252 4.89 3.20 -14.83
C THR A 252 3.46 3.51 -14.38
N LEU A 253 3.30 4.21 -13.24
CA LEU A 253 1.99 4.62 -12.74
C LEU A 253 1.29 5.62 -13.68
N SER A 254 2.03 6.46 -14.41
CA SER A 254 1.44 7.33 -15.44
C SER A 254 0.89 6.54 -16.62
N LEU A 255 1.58 5.49 -17.08
CA LEU A 255 1.09 4.60 -18.12
C LEU A 255 -0.14 3.81 -17.65
N LEU A 256 -0.15 3.36 -16.39
CA LEU A 256 -1.32 2.71 -15.78
C LEU A 256 -2.50 3.67 -15.67
N LEU A 257 -2.28 4.91 -15.23
CA LEU A 257 -3.29 5.96 -15.20
C LEU A 257 -3.88 6.18 -16.59
N PHE A 258 -3.03 6.36 -17.59
CA PHE A 258 -3.47 6.61 -18.96
C PHE A 258 -4.34 5.46 -19.47
N SER A 259 -3.94 4.21 -19.16
CA SER A 259 -4.73 3.01 -19.45
C SER A 259 -6.09 3.05 -18.74
N ALA A 260 -6.13 3.37 -17.44
CA ALA A 260 -7.38 3.47 -16.67
C ALA A 260 -8.33 4.54 -17.23
N ILE A 261 -7.81 5.72 -17.60
CA ILE A 261 -8.58 6.78 -18.26
C ILE A 261 -9.21 6.26 -19.56
N ILE A 262 -8.43 5.56 -20.39
CA ILE A 262 -8.93 4.98 -21.65
C ILE A 262 -10.03 3.96 -21.37
N VAL A 263 -9.88 3.10 -20.37
CA VAL A 263 -10.91 2.12 -19.98
C VAL A 263 -12.20 2.83 -19.57
N VAL A 264 -12.14 3.87 -18.73
CA VAL A 264 -13.33 4.67 -18.39
C VAL A 264 -14.01 5.22 -19.63
N TRP A 265 -13.23 5.79 -20.56
CA TRP A 265 -13.78 6.34 -21.80
C TRP A 265 -14.40 5.26 -22.69
N LEU A 266 -13.77 4.11 -22.82
CA LEU A 266 -14.25 2.99 -23.63
C LEU A 266 -15.57 2.43 -23.07
N LEU A 267 -15.65 2.27 -21.74
CA LEU A 267 -16.84 1.74 -21.06
C LEU A 267 -18.02 2.72 -21.02
N THR A 268 -17.77 4.01 -21.25
CA THR A 268 -18.79 5.07 -21.16
C THR A 268 -18.94 5.86 -22.45
N VAL A 269 -18.42 5.38 -23.58
CA VAL A 269 -18.33 6.12 -24.84
C VAL A 269 -19.69 6.55 -25.38
N ASP A 270 -20.74 5.79 -25.07
CA ASP A 270 -22.13 5.99 -25.48
C ASP A 270 -22.91 6.96 -24.58
N LEU A 271 -22.36 7.34 -23.43
CA LEU A 271 -22.97 8.28 -22.49
C LEU A 271 -22.59 9.73 -22.82
N ASP A 272 -23.58 10.61 -22.97
CA ASP A 272 -23.38 12.07 -23.04
C ASP A 272 -24.41 12.81 -22.17
N GLU A 273 -24.00 13.18 -20.95
CA GLU A 273 -24.84 13.94 -20.00
C GLU A 273 -24.51 15.44 -19.96
N HIS A 274 -23.59 15.94 -20.81
CA HIS A 274 -23.06 17.30 -20.67
C HIS A 274 -24.15 18.38 -20.76
N LYS A 275 -25.10 18.24 -21.70
CA LYS A 275 -26.18 19.21 -21.90
C LYS A 275 -27.11 19.32 -20.69
N ARG A 276 -27.43 18.20 -20.07
CA ARG A 276 -28.36 18.14 -18.93
C ARG A 276 -27.75 18.77 -17.67
N VAL A 277 -26.46 18.53 -17.44
CA VAL A 277 -25.75 19.12 -16.30
C VAL A 277 -25.75 20.65 -16.39
N GLN A 278 -25.54 21.19 -17.59
CA GLN A 278 -25.62 22.64 -17.80
C GLN A 278 -27.00 23.23 -17.48
N GLU A 279 -28.08 22.46 -17.61
CA GLU A 279 -29.42 22.87 -17.20
C GLU A 279 -29.57 22.84 -15.67
N LEU A 280 -29.11 21.77 -15.02
CA LEU A 280 -29.16 21.62 -13.55
C LEU A 280 -28.37 22.73 -12.83
N VAL A 281 -27.19 23.08 -13.34
CA VAL A 281 -26.32 24.14 -12.78
C VAL A 281 -27.05 25.49 -12.69
N LYS A 282 -28.00 25.77 -13.58
CA LYS A 282 -28.73 27.06 -13.60
C LYS A 282 -29.76 27.19 -12.48
N HIS A 283 -30.20 26.08 -11.90
CA HIS A 283 -31.30 26.06 -10.93
C HIS A 283 -30.83 25.97 -9.48
N ILE A 284 -29.52 25.77 -9.25
CA ILE A 284 -29.00 25.38 -7.95
C ILE A 284 -27.90 26.36 -7.54
N GLU A 285 -28.14 27.04 -6.42
CA GLU A 285 -27.16 27.94 -5.82
C GLU A 285 -26.82 27.46 -4.41
N TYR A 286 -25.60 26.95 -4.23
CA TYR A 286 -25.08 26.63 -2.91
C TYR A 286 -24.15 27.73 -2.39
N PRO A 287 -24.24 28.06 -1.09
CA PRO A 287 -23.35 29.02 -0.49
C PRO A 287 -21.95 28.42 -0.28
N HIS A 288 -20.91 29.24 -0.47
CA HIS A 288 -19.50 28.82 -0.36
C HIS A 288 -19.13 28.18 0.99
N TRP A 289 -19.77 28.62 2.08
CA TRP A 289 -19.52 28.10 3.43
C TRP A 289 -19.82 26.61 3.55
N LEU A 290 -20.71 26.07 2.72
CA LEU A 290 -21.09 24.66 2.78
C LEU A 290 -19.93 23.75 2.36
N ILE A 291 -19.09 24.20 1.42
CA ILE A 291 -17.89 23.46 1.00
C ILE A 291 -16.85 23.47 2.10
N ALA A 292 -16.65 24.63 2.74
CA ALA A 292 -15.79 24.74 3.90
C ALA A 292 -16.27 23.82 5.03
N LEU A 293 -17.59 23.74 5.25
CA LEU A 293 -18.17 22.79 6.20
C LEU A 293 -17.92 21.33 5.79
N ALA A 294 -18.08 20.98 4.52
CA ALA A 294 -17.82 19.61 4.05
C ALA A 294 -16.36 19.20 4.21
N LEU A 295 -15.42 20.09 3.88
CA LEU A 295 -13.99 19.87 4.10
C LEU A 295 -13.65 19.81 5.60
N LEU A 296 -14.26 20.65 6.43
CA LEU A 296 -14.07 20.64 7.88
C LEU A 296 -14.55 19.31 8.49
N LEU A 297 -15.75 18.85 8.13
CA LEU A 297 -16.28 17.57 8.59
C LEU A 297 -15.42 16.40 8.11
N TYR A 298 -14.90 16.48 6.88
CA TYR A 298 -13.91 15.53 6.36
C TYR A 298 -12.64 15.50 7.20
N PHE A 299 -12.08 16.67 7.49
CA PHE A 299 -10.89 16.79 8.32
C PHE A 299 -11.13 16.25 9.73
N ILE A 300 -12.27 16.57 10.36
CA ILE A 300 -12.67 16.02 11.66
C ILE A 300 -12.71 14.49 11.62
N THR A 301 -13.29 13.88 10.60
CA THR A 301 -13.29 12.42 10.47
C THR A 301 -11.88 11.85 10.39
N GLN A 302 -11.03 12.42 9.54
CA GLN A 302 -9.69 11.89 9.31
C GLN A 302 -8.74 12.14 10.50
N PHE A 303 -8.86 13.25 11.21
CA PHE A 303 -7.97 13.62 12.33
C PHE A 303 -8.46 13.20 13.71
N LEU A 304 -9.77 13.18 13.96
CA LEU A 304 -10.32 12.93 15.29
C LEU A 304 -10.96 11.57 15.43
N ILE A 305 -11.45 10.96 14.34
CA ILE A 305 -12.17 9.69 14.42
C ILE A 305 -11.26 8.53 14.04
N MET A 306 -10.55 8.63 12.92
CA MET A 306 -9.73 7.52 12.37
C MET A 306 -8.45 7.18 13.16
N PRO A 307 -7.69 8.13 13.72
CA PRO A 307 -6.42 7.80 14.38
C PRO A 307 -6.62 7.26 15.79
N TYR A 308 -7.74 7.63 16.42
CA TYR A 308 -8.07 7.15 17.75
C TYR A 308 -8.60 5.73 17.63
N SER A 309 -8.09 4.82 18.47
CA SER A 309 -8.48 3.41 18.58
C SER A 309 -9.91 3.22 19.11
N ILE A 310 -10.85 4.03 18.63
CA ILE A 310 -12.28 3.88 18.85
C ILE A 310 -12.66 2.50 18.31
N SER A 311 -13.44 1.74 19.05
CA SER A 311 -13.84 0.40 18.61
C SER A 311 -14.44 0.45 17.20
N ASP A 312 -14.10 -0.53 16.36
CA ASP A 312 -14.52 -0.61 14.95
C ASP A 312 -16.03 -0.43 14.73
N TYR A 313 -16.85 -0.77 15.73
CA TYR A 313 -18.31 -0.60 15.70
C TYR A 313 -18.78 0.86 15.72
N TRP A 314 -18.09 1.76 16.43
CA TRP A 314 -18.52 3.14 16.62
C TRP A 314 -18.06 4.06 15.49
N VAL A 315 -16.95 3.73 14.82
CA VAL A 315 -16.38 4.55 13.74
C VAL A 315 -17.42 4.80 12.62
N PRO A 316 -18.10 3.79 12.05
CA PRO A 316 -19.14 4.00 11.03
C PRO A 316 -20.30 4.87 11.54
N VAL A 317 -20.72 4.68 12.79
CA VAL A 317 -21.82 5.46 13.39
C VAL A 317 -21.44 6.92 13.51
N LEU A 318 -20.25 7.22 14.03
CA LEU A 318 -19.74 8.58 14.16
C LEU A 318 -19.58 9.25 12.81
N ILE A 319 -19.06 8.52 11.81
CA ILE A 319 -18.98 8.99 10.43
C ILE A 319 -20.39 9.33 9.91
N ALA A 320 -21.35 8.41 9.98
CA ALA A 320 -22.71 8.66 9.51
C ALA A 320 -23.36 9.87 10.21
N CYS A 321 -23.19 10.02 11.52
CA CYS A 321 -23.66 11.17 12.26
C CYS A 321 -23.00 12.47 11.78
N ASN A 322 -21.69 12.46 11.53
CA ASN A 322 -20.93 13.62 11.07
C ASN A 322 -21.44 14.14 9.71
N TYR A 323 -21.82 13.23 8.82
CA TYR A 323 -22.26 13.57 7.45
C TYR A 323 -23.77 13.64 7.26
N LEU A 324 -24.57 13.23 8.25
CA LEU A 324 -26.03 13.31 8.20
C LEU A 324 -26.49 14.73 7.84
N LEU A 325 -25.85 15.76 8.40
CA LEU A 325 -26.21 17.16 8.14
C LEU A 325 -26.02 17.52 6.67
N ILE A 326 -24.92 17.10 6.06
CA ILE A 326 -24.65 17.31 4.62
C ILE A 326 -25.70 16.59 3.78
N ILE A 327 -25.95 15.31 4.08
CA ILE A 327 -26.93 14.51 3.33
C ILE A 327 -28.32 15.15 3.42
N LEU A 328 -28.75 15.61 4.60
CA LEU A 328 -30.05 16.24 4.80
C LEU A 328 -30.21 17.55 4.02
N VAL A 329 -29.15 18.38 3.96
CA VAL A 329 -29.19 19.63 3.19
C VAL A 329 -29.39 19.36 1.70
N PHE A 330 -28.73 18.33 1.18
CA PHE A 330 -28.69 18.03 -0.25
C PHE A 330 -29.79 17.09 -0.76
N CYS A 331 -30.42 16.33 0.15
CA CYS A 331 -31.52 15.45 -0.19
C CYS A 331 -32.88 16.17 -0.22
N LYS A 332 -32.94 17.48 -0.01
CA LYS A 332 -34.19 18.23 0.15
C LYS A 332 -35.00 18.34 -1.14
N ASN A 333 -34.36 18.54 -2.29
CA ASN A 333 -35.03 18.71 -3.58
C ASN A 333 -34.58 17.68 -4.62
N SER A 334 -35.47 17.29 -5.54
CA SER A 334 -35.15 16.33 -6.62
C SER A 334 -34.04 16.83 -7.54
N TYR A 335 -34.03 18.12 -7.86
CA TYR A 335 -32.98 18.73 -8.68
C TYR A 335 -31.61 18.69 -7.99
N GLU A 336 -31.56 18.92 -6.68
CA GLU A 336 -30.32 18.88 -5.88
C GLU A 336 -29.75 17.46 -5.81
N ARG A 337 -30.61 16.46 -5.57
CA ARG A 337 -30.20 15.04 -5.60
C ARG A 337 -29.61 14.67 -6.95
N GLU A 338 -30.27 15.08 -8.03
CA GLU A 338 -29.81 14.78 -9.39
C GLU A 338 -28.50 15.49 -9.73
N TYR A 339 -28.35 16.75 -9.32
CA TYR A 339 -27.12 17.54 -9.50
C TYR A 339 -25.91 16.89 -8.82
N ILE A 340 -26.10 16.36 -7.61
CA ILE A 340 -25.06 15.69 -6.84
C ILE A 340 -24.77 14.29 -7.40
N GLY A 341 -25.64 13.76 -8.27
CA GLY A 341 -25.49 12.45 -8.89
C GLY A 341 -26.11 11.32 -8.07
N LEU A 342 -27.02 11.61 -7.14
CA LEU A 342 -27.88 10.63 -6.49
C LEU A 342 -29.02 10.24 -7.44
N THR A 343 -28.64 9.59 -8.55
CA THR A 343 -29.55 9.15 -9.61
C THR A 343 -29.28 7.70 -9.99
N PHE A 344 -30.37 6.99 -10.29
CA PHE A 344 -30.33 5.62 -10.82
C PHE A 344 -30.32 5.58 -12.35
N LYS A 345 -30.15 6.73 -13.01
CA LYS A 345 -29.96 6.77 -14.46
C LYS A 345 -28.67 6.03 -14.82
N HIS A 346 -28.73 5.23 -15.89
CA HIS A 346 -27.61 4.43 -16.36
C HIS A 346 -27.02 3.47 -15.31
N TRP A 347 -27.81 3.04 -14.32
CA TRP A 347 -27.33 2.17 -13.24
C TRP A 347 -26.63 0.90 -13.77
N GLY A 348 -27.10 0.32 -14.88
CA GLY A 348 -26.45 -0.83 -15.51
C GLY A 348 -25.03 -0.51 -16.01
N HIS A 349 -24.83 0.62 -16.68
CA HIS A 349 -23.51 1.10 -17.10
C HIS A 349 -22.64 1.48 -15.90
N ALA A 350 -23.21 2.11 -14.88
CA ALA A 350 -22.52 2.47 -13.64
C ALA A 350 -21.96 1.22 -12.93
N ILE A 351 -22.79 0.20 -12.71
CA ILE A 351 -22.39 -1.03 -12.03
C ILE A 351 -21.38 -1.82 -12.87
N SER A 352 -21.66 -2.03 -14.16
CA SER A 352 -20.74 -2.78 -15.03
C SER A 352 -19.38 -2.08 -15.17
N SER A 353 -19.36 -0.76 -15.33
CA SER A 353 -18.12 0.01 -15.42
C SER A 353 -17.32 -0.05 -14.13
N ALA A 354 -17.99 0.12 -12.98
CA ALA A 354 -17.33 0.03 -11.67
C ALA A 354 -16.76 -1.36 -11.40
N LEU A 355 -17.49 -2.43 -11.74
CA LEU A 355 -17.00 -3.81 -11.62
C LEU A 355 -15.78 -4.06 -12.50
N LEU A 356 -15.87 -3.74 -13.80
CA LEU A 356 -14.77 -3.94 -14.75
C LEU A 356 -13.54 -3.11 -14.37
N LEU A 357 -13.72 -1.84 -14.00
CA LEU A 357 -12.63 -0.99 -13.50
C LEU A 357 -12.07 -1.51 -12.18
N GLY A 358 -12.92 -2.01 -11.28
CA GLY A 358 -12.52 -2.63 -10.02
C GLY A 358 -11.53 -3.76 -10.30
N PHE A 359 -11.95 -4.79 -11.03
CA PHE A 359 -11.06 -5.89 -11.41
C PHE A 359 -9.82 -5.45 -12.19
N PHE A 360 -9.97 -4.47 -13.10
CA PHE A 360 -8.85 -3.91 -13.83
C PHE A 360 -7.81 -3.30 -12.88
N PHE A 361 -8.21 -2.47 -11.92
CA PHE A 361 -7.31 -1.91 -10.91
C PHE A 361 -6.70 -2.96 -10.01
N GLN A 362 -7.42 -4.04 -9.69
CA GLN A 362 -6.86 -5.14 -8.90
C GLN A 362 -5.74 -5.85 -9.66
N MET A 363 -5.94 -6.17 -10.94
CA MET A 363 -4.90 -6.74 -11.79
C MET A 363 -3.71 -5.79 -11.96
N LEU A 364 -3.97 -4.48 -12.04
CA LEU A 364 -2.91 -3.46 -12.07
C LEU A 364 -2.21 -3.27 -10.72
N GLY A 365 -2.86 -3.57 -9.61
CA GLY A 365 -2.27 -3.44 -8.27
C GLY A 365 -1.38 -4.63 -7.92
N SER A 366 -1.85 -5.84 -8.20
CA SER A 366 -1.13 -7.08 -7.92
C SER A 366 -0.11 -7.45 -9.00
N PHE A 367 -0.28 -6.97 -10.24
CA PHE A 367 0.44 -7.44 -11.44
C PHE A 367 0.22 -8.92 -11.74
N ASN A 368 -0.83 -9.50 -11.18
CA ASN A 368 -1.19 -10.90 -11.31
C ASN A 368 -2.66 -11.04 -11.69
N ILE A 369 -3.02 -12.21 -12.22
CA ILE A 369 -4.41 -12.58 -12.47
C ILE A 369 -4.92 -13.27 -11.20
N PRO A 370 -6.08 -12.89 -10.66
CA PRO A 370 -6.61 -13.55 -9.47
C PRO A 370 -6.90 -15.02 -9.77
N THR A 371 -6.39 -15.91 -8.93
CA THR A 371 -6.52 -17.36 -9.07
C THR A 371 -7.70 -17.92 -8.27
N SER A 372 -8.06 -17.29 -7.16
CA SER A 372 -9.20 -17.70 -6.33
C SER A 372 -9.78 -16.54 -5.50
N PHE A 373 -10.86 -16.83 -4.76
CA PHE A 373 -11.49 -15.91 -3.82
C PHE A 373 -11.38 -16.49 -2.40
N ASN A 374 -10.82 -15.73 -1.46
CA ASN A 374 -10.81 -16.05 -0.04
C ASN A 374 -12.05 -15.43 0.63
N ILE A 375 -13.17 -16.16 0.62
CA ILE A 375 -14.41 -15.75 1.29
C ILE A 375 -14.68 -16.75 2.40
N GLU A 376 -14.37 -16.39 3.64
CA GLU A 376 -14.64 -17.23 4.81
C GLU A 376 -16.14 -17.29 5.12
N SER A 377 -16.83 -16.15 5.03
CA SER A 377 -18.27 -16.03 5.30
C SER A 377 -18.97 -15.00 4.40
N TYR A 378 -20.13 -15.37 3.86
CA TYR A 378 -20.98 -14.44 3.09
C TYR A 378 -21.57 -13.33 3.95
N THR A 379 -21.78 -13.55 5.25
CA THR A 379 -22.28 -12.49 6.15
C THR A 379 -21.22 -11.42 6.34
N ASP A 380 -19.96 -11.83 6.42
CA ASP A 380 -18.83 -10.94 6.66
C ASP A 380 -18.47 -10.18 5.39
N LEU A 381 -18.57 -10.84 4.23
CA LEU A 381 -18.52 -10.17 2.93
C LEU A 381 -19.60 -9.09 2.81
N LEU A 382 -20.84 -9.42 3.15
CA LEU A 382 -21.96 -8.47 3.06
C LEU A 382 -21.78 -7.31 4.05
N SER A 383 -21.36 -7.58 5.28
CA SER A 383 -21.13 -6.53 6.28
C SER A 383 -19.98 -5.62 5.85
N MET A 384 -18.87 -6.18 5.37
CA MET A 384 -17.75 -5.43 4.81
C MET A 384 -18.19 -4.57 3.63
N PHE A 385 -19.03 -5.11 2.73
CA PHE A 385 -19.60 -4.36 1.62
C PHE A 385 -20.47 -3.19 2.09
N LEU A 386 -21.41 -3.42 3.00
CA LEU A 386 -22.29 -2.37 3.50
C LEU A 386 -21.50 -1.28 4.23
N ILE A 387 -20.53 -1.66 5.05
CA ILE A 387 -19.65 -0.73 5.77
C ILE A 387 -18.83 0.10 4.79
N ALA A 388 -18.07 -0.55 3.90
CA ALA A 388 -17.24 0.13 2.91
C ALA A 388 -18.04 0.99 1.93
N PHE A 389 -19.23 0.55 1.52
CA PHE A 389 -20.08 1.30 0.59
C PHE A 389 -20.74 2.50 1.25
N PHE A 390 -21.55 2.30 2.29
CA PHE A 390 -22.38 3.38 2.84
C PHE A 390 -21.61 4.33 3.74
N PHE A 391 -20.64 3.82 4.51
CA PHE A 391 -19.98 4.62 5.55
C PHE A 391 -18.61 5.16 5.12
N TYR A 392 -17.99 4.59 4.10
CA TYR A 392 -16.71 5.09 3.59
C TYR A 392 -16.83 5.68 2.19
N ALA A 393 -17.12 4.84 1.19
CA ALA A 393 -17.08 5.24 -0.21
C ALA A 393 -18.16 6.27 -0.56
N LEU A 394 -19.44 6.02 -0.24
CA LEU A 394 -20.54 6.91 -0.60
C LEU A 394 -20.36 8.31 -0.01
N ILE A 395 -19.96 8.40 1.25
CA ILE A 395 -19.73 9.67 1.94
C ILE A 395 -18.57 10.44 1.30
N ASN A 396 -17.42 9.78 1.08
CA ASN A 396 -16.28 10.40 0.41
C ASN A 396 -16.65 10.90 -0.99
N GLU A 397 -17.40 10.10 -1.75
CA GLU A 397 -17.84 10.47 -3.09
C GLU A 397 -18.87 11.59 -3.10
N ILE A 398 -19.79 11.66 -2.13
CA ILE A 398 -20.69 12.81 -1.95
C ILE A 398 -19.87 14.08 -1.75
N ILE A 399 -18.84 14.05 -0.91
CA ILE A 399 -17.99 15.24 -0.62
C ILE A 399 -17.19 15.63 -1.86
N PHE A 400 -16.38 14.73 -2.38
CA PHE A 400 -15.42 15.08 -3.43
C PHE A 400 -16.07 15.26 -4.80
N ARG A 401 -17.02 14.38 -5.19
CA ARG A 401 -17.63 14.40 -6.54
C ARG A 401 -18.94 15.16 -6.50
N GLY A 402 -19.78 14.85 -5.52
CA GLY A 402 -21.10 15.47 -5.36
C GLY A 402 -21.06 16.96 -5.03
N ILE A 403 -20.14 17.39 -4.17
CA ILE A 403 -20.07 18.78 -3.68
C ILE A 403 -18.90 19.54 -4.30
N ILE A 404 -17.66 19.11 -4.03
CA ILE A 404 -16.44 19.86 -4.39
C ILE A 404 -16.29 19.94 -5.91
N GLN A 405 -16.32 18.80 -6.60
CA GLN A 405 -16.14 18.75 -8.06
C GLN A 405 -17.24 19.52 -8.78
N ASN A 406 -18.51 19.29 -8.44
CA ASN A 406 -19.62 20.02 -9.05
C ASN A 406 -19.53 21.54 -8.80
N TYR A 407 -19.06 21.95 -7.62
CA TYR A 407 -18.84 23.37 -7.35
C TYR A 407 -17.72 23.96 -8.22
N ILE A 408 -16.57 23.28 -8.35
CA ILE A 408 -15.50 23.74 -9.24
C ILE A 408 -15.97 23.75 -10.70
N GLU A 409 -16.73 22.73 -11.11
CA GLU A 409 -17.31 22.63 -12.46
C GLU A 409 -18.25 23.79 -12.77
N ARG A 410 -19.06 24.22 -11.79
CA ARG A 410 -19.94 25.39 -11.93
C ARG A 410 -19.16 26.69 -12.18
N LEU A 411 -18.01 26.86 -11.54
CA LEU A 411 -17.19 28.07 -11.67
C LEU A 411 -16.24 28.04 -12.86
N THR A 412 -15.97 26.86 -13.42
CA THR A 412 -14.89 26.65 -14.39
C THR A 412 -15.32 25.72 -15.52
N THR A 413 -14.49 24.73 -15.87
CA THR A 413 -14.77 23.70 -16.88
C THR A 413 -14.68 22.32 -16.23
N THR A 414 -15.32 21.32 -16.84
CA THR A 414 -15.31 19.94 -16.33
C THR A 414 -13.89 19.39 -16.13
N TRP A 415 -12.94 19.70 -17.01
CA TRP A 415 -11.55 19.27 -16.86
C TRP A 415 -10.84 19.93 -15.68
N ILE A 416 -11.04 21.24 -15.49
CA ILE A 416 -10.49 21.96 -14.34
C ILE A 416 -11.11 21.41 -13.04
N ALA A 417 -12.39 21.02 -13.06
CA ALA A 417 -13.03 20.40 -11.91
C ALA A 417 -12.43 19.03 -11.56
N ILE A 418 -12.18 18.17 -12.56
CA ILE A 418 -11.54 16.86 -12.34
C ILE A 418 -10.14 17.04 -11.73
N ILE A 419 -9.32 17.91 -12.33
CA ILE A 419 -7.94 18.15 -11.87
C ILE A 419 -7.94 18.86 -10.51
N GLY A 420 -8.83 19.84 -10.31
CA GLY A 420 -8.95 20.59 -9.05
C GLY A 420 -9.36 19.70 -7.89
N THR A 421 -10.35 18.82 -8.08
CA THR A 421 -10.74 17.83 -7.06
C THR A 421 -9.61 16.85 -6.77
N ALA A 422 -8.88 16.38 -7.79
CA ALA A 422 -7.72 15.52 -7.59
C ALA A 422 -6.60 16.22 -6.80
N GLY A 423 -6.36 17.52 -7.05
CA GLY A 423 -5.41 18.33 -6.29
C GLY A 423 -5.83 18.51 -4.82
N ILE A 424 -7.12 18.70 -4.54
CA ILE A 424 -7.63 18.77 -3.16
C ILE A 424 -7.44 17.43 -2.44
N VAL A 425 -7.76 16.30 -3.11
CA VAL A 425 -7.52 14.97 -2.55
C VAL A 425 -6.03 14.75 -2.27
N ALA A 426 -5.14 15.13 -3.19
CA ALA A 426 -3.70 15.02 -3.02
C ALA A 426 -3.20 15.81 -1.80
N LEU A 427 -3.62 17.06 -1.65
CA LEU A 427 -3.24 17.91 -0.52
C LEU A 427 -3.71 17.33 0.81
N ILE A 428 -4.96 16.85 0.88
CA ILE A 428 -5.48 16.27 2.11
C ILE A 428 -4.77 14.96 2.43
N ASN A 429 -4.51 14.11 1.43
CA ASN A 429 -3.79 12.86 1.62
C ASN A 429 -2.35 13.09 2.08
N TYR A 430 -1.67 14.13 1.57
CA TYR A 430 -0.36 14.56 2.03
C TYR A 430 -0.38 14.92 3.52
N ILE A 431 -1.34 15.75 3.93
CA ILE A 431 -1.49 16.15 5.33
C ILE A 431 -1.75 14.94 6.23
N ILE A 432 -2.63 14.02 5.81
CA ILE A 432 -2.94 12.82 6.59
C ILE A 432 -1.72 11.90 6.70
N ASN A 433 -1.08 11.56 5.58
CA ASN A 433 0.05 10.61 5.57
C ASN A 433 1.27 11.15 6.33
N GLN A 434 1.53 12.46 6.24
CA GLN A 434 2.67 13.08 6.90
C GLN A 434 2.47 13.28 8.41
N TYR A 435 1.27 13.68 8.86
CA TYR A 435 1.03 14.09 10.25
C TYR A 435 0.26 13.08 11.09
N ILE A 436 -0.47 12.15 10.47
CA ILE A 436 -1.24 11.11 11.18
C ILE A 436 -0.50 9.79 11.12
N TYR A 437 -0.09 9.38 9.92
CA TYR A 437 0.54 8.07 9.70
C TYR A 437 2.07 8.09 9.78
N ASN A 438 2.69 9.27 9.90
CA ASN A 438 4.15 9.45 9.96
C ASN A 438 4.91 8.65 8.90
N MET A 439 4.36 8.55 7.69
CA MET A 439 4.97 7.77 6.60
C MET A 439 6.28 8.42 6.15
N ALA A 440 7.19 7.61 5.60
CA ALA A 440 8.45 8.12 5.06
C ALA A 440 8.21 9.10 3.92
N HIS A 441 9.08 10.11 3.76
CA HIS A 441 8.86 11.20 2.79
C HIS A 441 8.60 10.69 1.35
N ILE A 442 9.33 9.67 0.90
CA ILE A 442 9.13 9.11 -0.45
C ILE A 442 7.79 8.39 -0.59
N GLU A 443 7.33 7.71 0.46
CA GLU A 443 6.01 7.07 0.50
C GLU A 443 4.90 8.11 0.46
N VAL A 444 5.03 9.18 1.26
CA VAL A 444 4.10 10.32 1.26
C VAL A 444 4.00 10.93 -0.13
N LEU A 445 5.13 11.12 -0.82
CA LEU A 445 5.14 11.68 -2.17
C LEU A 445 4.41 10.79 -3.18
N LEU A 446 4.72 9.49 -3.20
CA LEU A 446 4.09 8.54 -4.11
C LEU A 446 2.60 8.35 -3.81
N GLN A 447 2.22 8.16 -2.55
CA GLN A 447 0.81 7.97 -2.20
C GLN A 447 -0.01 9.23 -2.43
N SER A 448 0.48 10.40 -1.99
CA SER A 448 -0.31 11.62 -1.95
C SER A 448 -0.33 12.38 -3.26
N PHE A 449 0.76 12.37 -4.04
CA PHE A 449 0.84 13.15 -5.28
C PHE A 449 0.75 12.32 -6.55
N LEU A 450 0.82 10.98 -6.44
CA LEU A 450 0.68 10.10 -7.59
C LEU A 450 -0.55 9.22 -7.43
N ILE A 451 -0.59 8.30 -6.46
CA ILE A 451 -1.64 7.27 -6.38
C ILE A 451 -3.02 7.86 -6.05
N ALA A 452 -3.13 8.67 -5.00
CA ALA A 452 -4.40 9.27 -4.57
C ALA A 452 -5.03 10.19 -5.64
N PRO A 453 -4.31 11.16 -6.24
CA PRO A 453 -4.88 11.98 -7.31
C PRO A 453 -5.20 11.18 -8.56
N VAL A 454 -4.41 10.15 -8.90
CA VAL A 454 -4.71 9.24 -10.02
C VAL A 454 -6.05 8.53 -9.82
N GLY A 455 -6.23 7.89 -8.67
CA GLY A 455 -7.51 7.27 -8.30
C GLY A 455 -8.63 8.31 -8.32
N SER A 456 -8.33 9.54 -7.88
CA SER A 456 -9.29 10.62 -7.85
C SER A 456 -9.77 11.04 -9.25
N VAL A 457 -8.85 11.21 -10.19
CA VAL A 457 -9.14 11.54 -11.60
C VAL A 457 -10.03 10.47 -12.23
N VAL A 458 -9.73 9.19 -12.00
CA VAL A 458 -10.52 8.09 -12.57
C VAL A 458 -11.94 8.07 -12.01
N LEU A 459 -12.10 8.20 -10.68
CA LEU A 459 -13.42 8.32 -10.04
C LEU A 459 -14.18 9.55 -10.54
N SER A 460 -13.51 10.69 -10.68
CA SER A 460 -14.09 11.93 -11.19
C SER A 460 -14.50 11.85 -12.66
N LEU A 461 -13.73 11.17 -13.51
CA LEU A 461 -14.10 10.89 -14.89
C LEU A 461 -15.30 9.96 -14.97
N LEU A 462 -15.29 8.84 -14.22
CA LEU A 462 -16.40 7.91 -14.16
C LEU A 462 -17.69 8.62 -13.70
N TYR A 463 -17.58 9.48 -12.69
CA TYR A 463 -18.66 10.32 -12.21
C TYR A 463 -19.17 11.29 -13.29
N VAL A 464 -18.29 12.00 -14.00
CA VAL A 464 -18.70 12.95 -15.06
C VAL A 464 -19.43 12.24 -16.20
N ARG A 465 -18.97 11.05 -16.59
CA ARG A 465 -19.53 10.28 -17.70
C ARG A 465 -20.87 9.63 -17.35
N THR A 466 -21.01 9.11 -16.14
CA THR A 466 -22.23 8.42 -15.69
C THR A 466 -23.24 9.35 -15.02
N ARG A 467 -22.77 10.48 -14.48
CA ARG A 467 -23.48 11.38 -13.54
C ARG A 467 -24.16 10.63 -12.40
N SER A 468 -23.55 9.55 -11.95
CA SER A 468 -24.04 8.74 -10.84
C SER A 468 -22.96 8.52 -9.80
N LEU A 469 -23.23 8.90 -8.56
CA LEU A 469 -22.36 8.57 -7.42
C LEU A 469 -22.29 7.06 -7.19
N LEU A 470 -23.31 6.30 -7.61
CA LEU A 470 -23.29 4.84 -7.50
C LEU A 470 -22.05 4.25 -8.18
N ALA A 471 -21.67 4.75 -9.36
CA ALA A 471 -20.53 4.24 -10.11
C ALA A 471 -19.22 4.46 -9.36
N SER A 472 -18.97 5.70 -8.90
CA SER A 472 -17.72 6.04 -8.23
C SER A 472 -17.66 5.45 -6.82
N SER A 473 -18.78 5.43 -6.09
CA SER A 473 -18.85 4.80 -4.76
C SER A 473 -18.65 3.29 -4.86
N LEU A 474 -19.29 2.62 -5.82
CA LEU A 474 -19.10 1.18 -6.01
C LEU A 474 -17.66 0.86 -6.40
N LEU A 475 -17.05 1.65 -7.29
CA LEU A 475 -15.64 1.48 -7.65
C LEU A 475 -14.74 1.65 -6.41
N ALA A 476 -14.92 2.71 -5.63
CA ALA A 476 -14.15 2.94 -4.41
C ALA A 476 -14.35 1.80 -3.38
N THR A 477 -15.57 1.28 -3.23
CA THR A 477 -15.84 0.10 -2.40
C THR A 477 -15.10 -1.14 -2.90
N LEU A 478 -15.11 -1.39 -4.19
CA LEU A 478 -14.40 -2.53 -4.79
C LEU A 478 -12.89 -2.42 -4.58
N LEU A 479 -12.32 -1.21 -4.66
CA LEU A 479 -10.89 -0.98 -4.39
C LEU A 479 -10.51 -1.26 -2.92
N ILE A 480 -11.45 -1.16 -1.98
CA ILE A 480 -11.24 -1.49 -0.56
C ILE A 480 -11.39 -3.00 -0.33
N ILE A 481 -12.38 -3.61 -0.96
CA ILE A 481 -12.83 -4.97 -0.64
C ILE A 481 -12.11 -6.03 -1.46
N LEU A 482 -11.94 -5.81 -2.78
CA LEU A 482 -11.34 -6.81 -3.65
C LEU A 482 -9.93 -7.25 -3.21
N PRO A 483 -9.03 -6.37 -2.70
CA PRO A 483 -7.72 -6.82 -2.22
C PRO A 483 -7.78 -7.80 -1.05
N ARG A 484 -8.88 -7.82 -0.29
CA ARG A 484 -9.07 -8.72 0.85
C ARG A 484 -9.64 -10.08 0.45
N ILE A 485 -10.27 -10.15 -0.72
CA ILE A 485 -10.96 -11.34 -1.20
C ILE A 485 -10.18 -12.01 -2.30
N LEU A 486 -9.59 -11.25 -3.22
CA LEU A 486 -8.87 -11.81 -4.35
C LEU A 486 -7.55 -12.41 -3.86
N VAL A 487 -7.35 -13.67 -4.21
CA VAL A 487 -6.08 -14.37 -4.03
C VAL A 487 -5.42 -14.44 -5.40
N PHE A 488 -4.16 -14.02 -5.47
CA PHE A 488 -3.35 -14.04 -6.68
C PHE A 488 -2.46 -15.26 -6.70
#